data_AF-A0A5R2N5N4-F1
#
_entry.id   AF-A0A5R2N5N4-F1
#
_cell.length_a   1.000
_cell.length_b   1.000
_cell.length_c   1.000
_cell.angle_alpha   90.00
_cell.angle_beta   90.00
_cell.angle_gamma   90.00
#
_symmetry.space_group_name_H-M   'P 1'
#
loop_
_entity.id
_entity.type
_entity.pdbx_description
1 polymer ?
#
loop_
_entity_poly.entity_id
_entity_poly.type
_entity_poly.pdbx_seq_one_letter_code
_entity_poly.pdbx_strand_id
1 'polypeptide(L)'
;MPLIATLVSRPADRALSPSLANMASRSVGASAVVWLAEGIACDLALPPAAQADETTAKLRAALAVEPIDVIVQQAETRRKKILLADMDSTMIDQECIDELADEIGVKDRVAAITARSMNGEIAFEPALRERVALLKG
;
A
#
# COMPACT_ATOMS: atom_id res chain seq x y z
N MET A 1 8.26 20.78 -10.92
CA MET A 1 9.24 19.89 -10.28
C MET A 1 9.14 18.54 -10.96
N PRO A 2 10.24 17.89 -11.33
CA PRO A 2 10.23 16.62 -12.06
C PRO A 2 9.49 15.55 -11.25
N LEU A 3 8.62 14.83 -11.95
CA LEU A 3 7.90 13.70 -11.39
C LEU A 3 8.62 12.40 -11.71
N ILE A 4 8.39 11.40 -10.87
CA ILE A 4 8.80 10.02 -11.10
C ILE A 4 7.59 9.11 -10.91
N ALA A 5 7.45 8.12 -11.77
CA ALA A 5 6.47 7.04 -11.56
C ALA A 5 7.23 5.79 -11.13
N THR A 6 6.94 5.28 -9.94
CA THR A 6 7.45 3.99 -9.48
C THR A 6 6.38 2.93 -9.71
N LEU A 7 6.74 1.90 -10.46
CA LEU A 7 5.93 0.70 -10.64
C LEU A 7 6.42 -0.36 -9.67
N VAL A 8 5.50 -1.03 -8.96
CA VAL A 8 5.83 -2.03 -7.94
C VAL A 8 4.98 -3.28 -8.12
N SER A 9 5.62 -4.44 -8.12
CA SER A 9 4.99 -5.75 -8.05
C SER A 9 5.21 -6.35 -6.67
N ARG A 10 4.35 -7.30 -6.29
CA ARG A 10 4.58 -8.16 -5.13
C ARG A 10 5.93 -8.89 -5.29
N PRO A 11 6.85 -8.81 -4.30
CA PRO A 11 8.18 -9.41 -4.40
C PRO A 11 8.21 -10.92 -4.72
N ALA A 12 7.20 -11.66 -4.25
CA ALA A 12 7.06 -13.09 -4.50
C ALA A 12 6.70 -13.42 -5.96
N ASP A 13 5.90 -12.57 -6.61
CA ASP A 13 5.39 -12.86 -7.95
C ASP A 13 6.33 -12.35 -9.06
N ARG A 14 7.04 -11.25 -8.77
CA ARG A 14 7.94 -10.58 -9.72
C ARG A 14 7.28 -10.30 -11.09
N ALA A 15 6.04 -9.83 -11.06
CA ALA A 15 5.22 -9.66 -12.28
C ALA A 15 5.70 -8.51 -13.19
N LEU A 16 6.60 -7.64 -12.72
CA LEU A 16 7.08 -6.50 -13.50
C LEU A 16 8.16 -6.93 -14.50
N SER A 17 7.74 -7.46 -15.64
CA SER A 17 8.65 -7.86 -16.72
C SER A 17 9.27 -6.65 -17.46
N PRO A 18 10.43 -6.82 -18.13
CA PRO A 18 11.01 -5.76 -18.97
C PRO A 18 10.09 -5.28 -20.10
N SER A 19 9.32 -6.17 -20.72
CA SER A 19 8.32 -5.81 -21.72
C SER A 19 7.22 -4.93 -21.13
N LEU A 20 6.76 -5.24 -19.92
CA LEU A 20 5.72 -4.48 -19.25
C LEU A 20 6.21 -3.09 -18.83
N ALA A 21 7.41 -3.01 -18.26
CA ALA A 21 8.05 -1.74 -17.92
C ALA A 21 8.26 -0.86 -19.15
N ASN A 22 8.71 -1.43 -20.28
CA ASN A 22 8.87 -0.71 -21.53
C ASN A 22 7.55 -0.22 -22.12
N MET A 23 6.49 -1.03 -22.04
CA MET A 23 5.14 -0.64 -22.47
C MET A 23 4.62 0.54 -21.65
N ALA A 24 4.71 0.45 -20.31
CA ALA A 24 4.32 1.51 -19.41
C ALA A 24 5.13 2.79 -19.65
N SER A 25 6.45 2.69 -19.81
CA SER A 25 7.34 3.81 -20.15
C SER A 25 6.88 4.55 -21.41
N ARG A 26 6.47 3.81 -22.46
CA ARG A 26 5.98 4.40 -23.72
C ARG A 26 4.64 5.10 -23.55
N SER A 27 3.73 4.56 -22.74
CA SER A 27 2.40 5.16 -22.52
C SER A 27 2.44 6.55 -21.90
N VAL A 28 3.51 6.89 -21.18
CA VAL A 28 3.69 8.19 -20.51
C VAL A 28 4.86 9.01 -21.08
N GLY A 29 5.51 8.53 -22.13
CA GLY A 29 6.66 9.21 -22.73
C GLY A 29 7.84 9.37 -21.77
N ALA A 30 8.07 8.40 -20.88
CA ALA A 30 9.20 8.43 -19.96
C ALA A 30 10.53 8.32 -20.73
N SER A 31 11.54 9.07 -20.28
CA SER A 31 12.86 9.15 -20.93
C SER A 31 13.79 8.01 -20.54
N ALA A 32 13.53 7.36 -19.41
CA ALA A 32 14.32 6.25 -18.90
C ALA A 32 13.48 5.32 -18.01
N VAL A 33 13.88 4.05 -18.01
CA VAL A 33 13.44 3.03 -17.05
C VAL A 33 14.65 2.68 -16.18
N VAL A 34 14.52 2.86 -14.87
CA VAL A 34 15.59 2.58 -13.90
C VAL A 34 15.10 1.49 -12.96
N TRP A 35 15.71 0.30 -13.04
CA TRP A 35 15.37 -0.80 -12.14
C TRP A 35 15.87 -0.53 -10.72
N LEU A 36 14.97 -0.63 -9.75
CA LEU A 36 15.28 -0.61 -8.33
C LEU A 36 15.49 -2.02 -7.79
N ALA A 37 14.69 -2.96 -8.32
CA ALA A 37 14.81 -4.39 -8.09
C ALA A 37 14.20 -5.13 -9.29
N GLU A 38 14.99 -5.97 -9.97
CA GLU A 38 14.55 -6.65 -11.18
C GLU A 38 13.31 -7.52 -10.94
N GLY A 39 12.31 -7.38 -11.81
CA GLY A 39 11.02 -8.07 -11.69
C GLY A 39 10.08 -7.49 -10.62
N ILE A 40 10.57 -6.65 -9.72
CA ILE A 40 9.82 -6.16 -8.55
C ILE A 40 9.49 -4.69 -8.69
N ALA A 41 10.47 -3.83 -8.95
CA ALA A 41 10.24 -2.39 -8.99
C ALA A 41 11.15 -1.65 -9.98
N CYS A 42 10.56 -0.71 -10.71
CA CYS A 42 11.29 0.23 -11.55
C CYS A 42 10.74 1.66 -11.43
N ASP A 43 11.64 2.63 -11.56
CA ASP A 43 11.34 4.05 -11.71
C ASP A 43 11.24 4.42 -13.20
N LEU A 44 10.23 5.20 -13.57
CA LEU A 44 10.08 5.84 -14.88
C LEU A 44 10.36 7.33 -14.74
N ALA A 45 11.37 7.82 -15.47
CA ALA A 45 11.70 9.24 -15.50
C ALA A 45 10.70 10.00 -16.39
N LEU A 46 9.77 10.74 -15.76
CA LEU A 46 8.66 11.39 -16.47
C LEU A 46 9.11 12.69 -17.16
N PRO A 47 8.46 13.08 -18.28
CA PRO A 47 8.79 14.33 -18.96
C PRO A 47 8.47 15.56 -18.09
N PRO A 48 9.16 16.69 -18.26
CA PRO A 48 8.96 17.89 -17.43
C PRO A 48 7.53 18.44 -17.42
N ALA A 49 6.76 18.20 -18.49
CA ALA A 49 5.36 18.63 -18.64
C ALA A 49 4.34 17.63 -18.04
N ALA A 50 4.78 16.51 -17.47
CA ALA A 50 3.89 15.50 -16.90
C ALA A 50 3.11 16.05 -15.70
N GLN A 51 1.82 15.69 -15.62
CA GLN A 51 0.96 15.95 -14.48
C GLN A 51 0.69 14.65 -13.71
N ALA A 52 0.67 14.72 -12.38
CA ALA A 52 0.61 13.54 -11.52
C ALA A 52 -0.67 12.71 -11.73
N ASP A 53 -1.83 13.36 -11.71
CA ASP A 53 -3.13 12.68 -11.83
C ASP A 53 -3.32 12.04 -13.21
N GLU A 54 -3.00 12.79 -14.27
CA GLU A 54 -3.08 12.31 -15.65
C GLU A 54 -2.13 11.12 -15.89
N THR A 55 -0.89 11.22 -15.39
CA THR A 55 0.10 10.14 -15.51
C THR A 55 -0.35 8.90 -14.75
N THR A 56 -0.88 9.09 -13.54
CA THR A 56 -1.41 7.99 -12.71
C THR A 56 -2.56 7.29 -13.42
N ALA A 57 -3.52 8.04 -13.97
CA ALA A 57 -4.64 7.49 -14.72
C ALA A 57 -4.18 6.72 -15.97
N LYS A 58 -3.24 7.26 -16.74
CA LYS A 58 -2.67 6.60 -17.93
C LYS A 58 -1.97 5.28 -17.58
N LEU A 59 -1.13 5.29 -16.55
CA LEU A 59 -0.41 4.07 -16.12
C LEU A 59 -1.37 3.02 -15.57
N ARG A 60 -2.35 3.41 -14.74
CA ARG A 60 -3.37 2.50 -14.23
C ARG A 60 -4.21 1.89 -15.35
N ALA A 61 -4.56 2.67 -16.38
CA ALA A 61 -5.27 2.15 -17.54
C ALA A 61 -4.40 1.18 -18.35
N ALA A 62 -3.12 1.51 -18.56
CA ALA A 62 -2.18 0.66 -19.29
C ALA A 62 -1.87 -0.67 -18.57
N LEU A 63 -1.91 -0.66 -17.23
CA LEU A 63 -1.57 -1.79 -16.36
C LEU A 63 -2.81 -2.43 -15.71
N ALA A 64 -4.02 -2.14 -16.19
CA ALA A 64 -5.27 -2.45 -15.48
C ALA A 64 -5.48 -3.95 -15.14
N VAL A 65 -4.88 -4.84 -15.92
CA VAL A 65 -4.98 -6.31 -15.74
C VAL A 65 -3.75 -6.91 -15.05
N GLU A 66 -2.74 -6.10 -14.77
CA GLU A 66 -1.47 -6.54 -14.21
C GLU A 66 -1.45 -6.27 -12.70
N PRO A 67 -0.86 -7.16 -11.88
CA PRO A 67 -0.77 -6.98 -10.44
C PRO A 67 0.38 -6.01 -10.10
N ILE A 68 0.28 -4.77 -10.60
CA ILE A 68 1.29 -3.72 -10.49
C ILE A 68 0.67 -2.46 -9.86
N ASP A 69 1.27 -2.04 -8.75
CA ASP A 69 0.96 -0.76 -8.12
C ASP A 69 1.69 0.38 -8.81
N VAL A 70 1.03 1.55 -8.87
CA VAL A 70 1.51 2.76 -9.53
C VAL A 70 1.59 3.90 -8.51
N ILE A 71 2.79 4.47 -8.35
CA ILE A 71 3.04 5.61 -7.47
C ILE A 71 3.66 6.75 -8.28
N VAL A 72 2.96 7.88 -8.42
CA VAL A 72 3.48 9.08 -9.07
C VAL A 72 3.72 10.16 -8.03
N GLN A 73 4.96 10.66 -7.95
CA GLN A 73 5.37 11.62 -6.93
C GLN A 73 6.51 12.53 -7.41
N GLN A 74 6.83 13.57 -6.63
CA GLN A 74 8.00 14.42 -6.88
C GLN A 74 9.30 13.63 -6.65
N ALA A 75 10.24 13.74 -7.58
CA ALA A 75 11.48 12.97 -7.51
C ALA A 75 12.38 13.39 -6.35
N GLU A 76 12.45 14.69 -6.03
CA GLU A 76 13.37 15.26 -5.04
C GLU A 76 13.00 14.88 -3.61
N THR A 77 11.71 14.83 -3.30
CA THR A 77 11.22 14.69 -1.92
C THR A 77 10.85 13.25 -1.55
N ARG A 78 11.04 12.29 -2.47
CA ARG A 78 10.64 10.88 -2.27
C ARG A 78 11.46 10.14 -1.22
N ARG A 79 12.73 10.52 -0.99
CA ARG A 79 13.56 9.89 0.05
C ARG A 79 13.15 10.43 1.41
N LYS A 80 12.56 9.56 2.23
CA LYS A 80 12.14 9.87 3.61
C LYS A 80 13.17 9.32 4.60
N LYS A 81 13.27 9.95 5.78
CA LYS A 81 14.19 9.54 6.86
C LYS A 81 13.55 8.60 7.89
N ILE A 82 12.23 8.65 8.00
CA ILE A 82 11.45 7.91 9.00
C ILE A 82 10.25 7.31 8.28
N LEU A 83 9.98 6.04 8.56
CA LEU A 83 8.76 5.33 8.20
C LEU A 83 8.00 5.06 9.49
N LEU A 84 6.76 5.53 9.57
CA LEU A 84 5.81 5.17 10.62
C LEU A 84 4.79 4.25 9.95
N ALA A 85 4.58 3.08 10.52
CA ALA A 85 3.62 2.10 10.05
C ALA A 85 2.74 1.68 11.23
N ASP A 86 1.48 1.38 10.93
CA ASP A 86 0.61 0.69 11.87
C ASP A 86 1.10 -0.74 12.10
N MET A 87 0.69 -1.36 13.20
CA MET A 87 1.10 -2.72 13.55
C MET A 87 0.14 -3.75 12.97
N ASP A 88 -1.09 -3.76 13.47
CA ASP A 88 -2.12 -4.74 13.12
C ASP A 88 -2.52 -4.56 11.64
N SER A 89 -2.69 -5.68 10.93
CA SER A 89 -3.04 -5.72 9.50
C SER A 89 -2.12 -4.88 8.57
N THR A 90 -0.91 -4.53 9.03
CA THR A 90 0.06 -3.72 8.27
C THR A 90 1.47 -4.30 8.38
N MET A 91 2.01 -4.42 9.60
CA MET A 91 3.29 -5.10 9.86
C MET A 91 3.12 -6.59 10.16
N ILE A 92 1.99 -6.95 10.75
CA ILE A 92 1.58 -8.32 11.03
C ILE A 92 0.21 -8.58 10.38
N ASP A 93 -0.09 -9.84 10.07
CA ASP A 93 -1.36 -10.22 9.45
C ASP A 93 -2.52 -10.31 10.47
N GLN A 94 -2.20 -10.35 11.76
CA GLN A 94 -3.16 -10.56 12.85
C GLN A 94 -3.65 -9.24 13.45
N GLU A 95 -4.80 -9.34 14.11
CA GLU A 95 -5.33 -8.34 15.05
C GLU A 95 -5.00 -8.79 16.48
N CYS A 96 -3.99 -8.19 17.12
CA CYS A 96 -3.45 -8.74 18.37
C CYS A 96 -4.49 -8.92 19.50
N ILE A 97 -5.46 -8.02 19.63
CA ILE A 97 -6.49 -8.11 20.68
C ILE A 97 -7.46 -9.26 20.40
N ASP A 98 -7.76 -9.54 19.12
CA ASP A 98 -8.65 -10.64 18.73
C ASP A 98 -7.98 -12.00 19.00
N GLU A 99 -6.67 -12.11 18.80
CA GLU A 99 -5.90 -13.32 19.13
C GLU A 99 -5.83 -13.55 20.64
N LEU A 100 -5.64 -12.50 21.45
CA LEU A 100 -5.73 -12.61 22.92
C LEU A 100 -7.12 -13.03 23.40
N ALA A 101 -8.16 -12.58 22.71
CA ALA A 101 -9.55 -12.93 23.02
C ALA A 101 -9.87 -14.39 22.67
N ASP A 102 -9.22 -14.96 21.65
CA ASP A 102 -9.36 -16.35 21.24
C ASP A 102 -8.89 -17.31 22.34
N GLU A 103 -7.74 -17.01 22.95
CA GLU A 103 -7.15 -17.81 24.03
C GLU A 103 -8.07 -17.96 25.26
N ILE A 104 -9.01 -17.01 25.46
CA ILE A 104 -9.99 -17.05 26.55
C ILE A 104 -11.44 -17.26 26.07
N GLY A 105 -11.64 -17.56 24.79
CA GLY A 105 -12.94 -17.92 24.20
C GLY A 105 -13.92 -16.75 24.04
N VAL A 106 -13.44 -15.51 23.93
CA VAL A 106 -14.29 -14.30 23.72
C VAL A 106 -14.06 -13.59 22.39
N LYS A 107 -13.36 -14.23 21.45
CA LYS A 107 -13.01 -13.69 20.12
C LYS A 107 -14.18 -13.03 19.41
N ASP A 108 -15.31 -13.74 19.27
CA ASP A 108 -16.48 -13.23 18.54
C ASP A 108 -17.00 -11.88 19.06
N ARG A 109 -16.98 -11.69 20.39
CA ARG A 109 -17.42 -10.44 21.02
C ARG A 109 -16.44 -9.30 20.75
N VAL A 110 -15.14 -9.59 20.84
CA VAL A 110 -14.08 -8.61 20.60
C VAL A 110 -14.03 -8.21 19.14
N ALA A 111 -14.06 -9.19 18.22
CA ALA A 111 -14.07 -8.96 16.78
C ALA A 111 -15.27 -8.11 16.33
N ALA A 112 -16.46 -8.33 16.91
CA ALA A 112 -17.64 -7.51 16.63
C ALA A 112 -17.45 -6.03 17.04
N ILE A 113 -16.76 -5.77 18.16
CA ILE A 113 -16.43 -4.41 18.59
C ILE A 113 -15.35 -3.80 17.68
N THR A 114 -14.32 -4.59 17.32
CA THR A 114 -13.25 -4.18 16.38
C THR A 114 -13.85 -3.73 15.05
N ALA A 115 -14.71 -4.55 14.43
CA ALA A 115 -15.35 -4.24 13.15
C ALA A 115 -16.18 -2.94 13.20
N ARG A 116 -16.98 -2.76 14.24
CA ARG A 116 -17.78 -1.53 14.43
C ARG A 116 -16.90 -0.29 14.61
N SER A 117 -15.77 -0.42 15.31
CA SER A 117 -14.82 0.68 15.47
C SER A 117 -14.13 1.04 14.15
N MET A 118 -13.71 0.05 13.35
CA MET A 118 -13.06 0.27 12.05
C MET A 118 -14.02 0.85 11.01
N ASN A 119 -15.30 0.48 11.05
CA ASN A 119 -16.36 1.06 10.22
C ASN A 119 -16.75 2.49 10.66
N GLY A 120 -16.21 2.99 11.78
CA GLY A 120 -16.54 4.31 12.31
C GLY A 120 -17.89 4.40 13.02
N GLU A 121 -18.51 3.27 13.37
CA GLU A 121 -19.80 3.22 14.08
C GLU A 121 -19.67 3.56 15.57
N ILE A 122 -18.50 3.34 16.15
CA ILE A 122 -18.15 3.68 17.53
C ILE A 122 -16.77 4.35 17.58
N ALA A 123 -16.56 5.20 18.58
CA ALA A 123 -15.27 5.85 18.77
C ALA A 123 -14.20 4.83 19.21
N PHE A 124 -12.97 5.01 18.70
CA PHE A 124 -11.85 4.11 18.95
C PHE A 124 -11.51 3.93 20.44
N GLU A 125 -11.40 5.02 21.21
CA GLU A 125 -11.00 4.93 22.62
C GLU A 125 -12.01 4.12 23.45
N PRO A 126 -13.33 4.40 23.42
CA PRO A 126 -14.33 3.55 24.08
C PRO A 126 -14.29 2.09 23.61
N ALA A 127 -14.17 1.86 22.30
CA ALA A 127 -14.10 0.51 21.72
C ALA A 127 -12.87 -0.27 22.21
N LEU A 128 -11.72 0.40 22.34
CA LEU A 128 -10.51 -0.20 22.88
C LEU A 128 -10.69 -0.57 24.35
N ARG A 129 -11.26 0.34 25.17
CA ARG A 129 -11.54 0.07 26.59
C ARG A 129 -12.50 -1.11 26.77
N GLU A 130 -13.55 -1.18 25.94
CA GLU A 130 -14.52 -2.26 25.97
C GLU A 130 -13.87 -3.61 25.63
N ARG A 131 -13.09 -3.68 24.54
CA ARG A 131 -12.38 -4.90 24.14
C ARG A 131 -11.39 -5.38 25.21
N VAL A 132 -10.57 -4.48 25.74
CA VAL A 132 -9.60 -4.81 26.80
C VAL A 132 -10.29 -5.26 28.08
N ALA A 133 -11.45 -4.70 28.43
CA ALA A 133 -12.21 -5.14 29.60
C ALA A 133 -12.74 -6.58 29.48
N LEU A 134 -13.01 -7.05 28.25
CA LEU A 134 -13.42 -8.44 27.99
C LEU A 134 -12.28 -9.45 28.22
N LEU A 135 -11.02 -8.99 28.20
CA LEU A 135 -9.85 -9.82 28.49
C LEU A 135 -9.60 -10.03 29.99
N LYS A 136 -10.46 -9.50 30.86
CA LYS A 136 -10.30 -9.63 32.31
C LYS A 136 -10.51 -11.08 32.75
N GLY A 137 -9.46 -11.68 33.31
CA GLY A 137 -9.43 -12.96 34.02
C GLY A 137 -8.70 -12.85 35.34
#